data_AF-A0A3L6T1Q3-F1
#
_entry.id   AF-A0A3L6T1Q3-F1
#
_cell.length_a   1.000
_cell.length_b   1.000
_cell.length_c   1.000
_cell.angle_alpha   90.00
_cell.angle_beta   90.00
_cell.angle_gamma   90.00
#
_symmetry.space_group_name_H-M   'P 1'
#
loop_
_entity.id
_entity.type
_entity.pdbx_description
1 polymer ?
#
loop_
_entity_poly.entity_id
_entity_poly.type
_entity_poly.pdbx_seq_one_letter_code
_entity_poly.pdbx_strand_id
1 'polypeptide(L)'
;MSSSGSTYIPWNKVRAEVSQGIQVPMCFCGSLCKLMESKVLGDDFGMRFFMCENYEYDPPKRRGKDRPKWLDTEQSQQDKGWVEREARWARERWQRMLHKERKEEKRKKEQEEIQRRFEEVERQEAQEREADRERKRERARRTKEAGPEAIAKGKYPWCT
;
A
#
# COMPACT_ATOMS: atom_id res chain seq x y z
N MET A 1 0.72 -23.60 24.50
CA MET A 1 0.24 -22.22 24.73
C MET A 1 -1.16 -22.12 24.15
N SER A 2 -2.18 -22.32 24.97
CA SER A 2 -3.58 -22.36 24.55
C SER A 2 -4.04 -20.93 24.21
N SER A 3 -4.35 -20.69 22.93
CA SER A 3 -4.81 -19.39 22.46
C SER A 3 -6.12 -19.04 23.19
N SER A 4 -6.09 -17.93 23.91
CA SER A 4 -7.20 -17.45 24.72
C SER A 4 -8.35 -17.05 23.80
N GLY A 5 -9.41 -17.85 23.82
CA GLY A 5 -10.59 -17.69 22.98
C GLY A 5 -11.18 -16.29 23.07
N SER A 6 -10.91 -15.50 22.03
CA SER A 6 -11.67 -14.31 21.66
C SER A 6 -13.11 -14.74 21.40
N THR A 7 -14.07 -14.11 22.06
CA THR A 7 -15.49 -14.32 21.73
C THR A 7 -15.85 -13.32 20.64
N TYR A 8 -15.36 -13.63 19.45
CA TYR A 8 -15.62 -12.90 18.23
C TYR A 8 -17.11 -13.03 17.88
N ILE A 9 -17.80 -11.91 17.73
CA ILE A 9 -19.13 -11.89 17.11
C ILE A 9 -18.91 -11.49 15.66
N PRO A 10 -19.27 -12.37 14.71
CA PRO A 10 -19.20 -12.04 13.29
C PRO A 10 -20.08 -10.81 12.99
N TRP A 11 -19.45 -9.73 12.52
CA TRP A 11 -20.16 -8.52 12.11
C TRP A 11 -20.92 -8.74 10.81
N ASN A 12 -20.37 -9.57 9.92
CA ASN A 12 -21.04 -10.02 8.71
C ASN A 12 -21.74 -11.36 8.98
N LYS A 13 -23.07 -11.35 8.97
CA LYS A 13 -23.90 -12.51 9.29
C LYS A 13 -25.25 -12.42 8.58
N VAL A 14 -25.84 -13.57 8.32
CA VAL A 14 -27.16 -13.68 7.70
C VAL A 14 -28.07 -14.53 8.57
N ARG A 15 -29.39 -14.30 8.53
CA ARG A 15 -30.33 -15.20 9.21
C ARG A 15 -30.32 -16.55 8.51
N ALA A 16 -30.21 -17.62 9.29
CA ALA A 16 -30.32 -18.98 8.83
C ALA A 16 -31.66 -19.57 9.28
N GLU A 17 -32.20 -20.49 8.48
CA GLU A 17 -33.41 -21.22 8.84
C GLU A 17 -33.10 -22.26 9.91
N VAL A 18 -33.98 -22.36 10.89
CA VAL A 18 -33.91 -23.40 11.92
C VAL A 18 -34.51 -24.67 11.34
N SER A 19 -33.69 -25.70 11.11
CA SER A 19 -34.20 -26.98 10.64
C SER A 19 -35.03 -27.68 11.73
N GLN A 20 -36.06 -28.42 11.31
CA GLN A 20 -36.96 -29.14 12.20
C GLN A 20 -36.17 -30.07 13.14
N GLY A 21 -36.46 -30.01 14.44
CA GLY A 21 -35.78 -30.81 15.47
C GLY A 21 -34.62 -30.11 16.19
N ILE A 22 -34.20 -28.91 15.79
CA ILE A 22 -33.22 -28.12 16.54
C ILE A 22 -33.89 -27.41 17.71
N GLN A 23 -33.41 -27.65 18.93
CA GLN A 23 -33.86 -26.93 20.13
C GLN A 23 -33.28 -25.51 20.14
N VAL A 24 -34.12 -24.52 19.89
CA VAL A 24 -33.75 -23.11 19.95
C VAL A 24 -33.73 -22.64 21.41
N PRO A 25 -32.60 -22.12 21.93
CA PRO A 25 -32.56 -21.61 23.29
C PRO A 25 -33.41 -20.35 23.42
N MET A 26 -34.07 -20.20 24.57
CA MET A 26 -34.71 -18.95 24.95
C MET A 26 -33.64 -17.94 25.38
N CYS A 27 -33.74 -16.71 24.90
CA CYS A 27 -32.84 -15.63 25.31
C CYS A 27 -33.29 -14.99 26.64
N PHE A 28 -32.39 -14.28 27.31
CA PHE A 28 -32.68 -13.46 28.49
C PHE A 28 -33.78 -12.41 28.28
N CYS A 29 -34.04 -11.98 27.04
CA CYS A 29 -35.15 -11.07 26.73
C CYS A 29 -36.53 -11.75 26.74
N GLY A 30 -36.59 -13.08 26.95
CA GLY A 30 -37.83 -13.87 26.94
C GLY A 30 -38.28 -14.36 25.55
N SER A 31 -37.62 -13.92 24.47
CA SER A 31 -37.88 -14.41 23.11
C SER A 31 -36.96 -15.58 22.72
N LEU A 32 -37.37 -16.37 21.74
CA LEU A 32 -36.51 -17.40 21.15
C LEU A 32 -35.34 -16.76 20.39
N CYS A 33 -34.15 -17.37 20.48
CA CYS A 33 -33.01 -16.93 19.69
C CYS A 33 -33.24 -17.16 18.18
N LYS A 34 -32.65 -16.29 17.36
CA LYS A 34 -32.50 -16.49 15.92
C LYS A 34 -31.26 -17.33 15.64
N LEU A 35 -31.32 -18.15 14.61
CA LEU A 35 -30.14 -18.79 14.07
C LEU A 35 -29.51 -17.85 13.04
N MET A 36 -28.21 -17.61 13.19
CA MET A 36 -27.43 -16.76 12.31
C MET A 36 -26.30 -17.60 11.72
N GLU A 37 -25.90 -17.29 10.49
CA GLU A 37 -24.73 -17.85 9.83
C GLU A 37 -23.67 -16.76 9.68
N SER A 38 -22.43 -17.08 10.01
CA SER A 38 -21.29 -16.18 9.84
C SER A 38 -20.88 -16.09 8.38
N LYS A 39 -20.75 -14.87 7.86
CA LYS A 39 -20.18 -14.58 6.53
C LYS A 39 -18.83 -13.87 6.62
N VAL A 40 -18.19 -13.93 7.78
CA VAL A 40 -16.84 -13.41 7.97
C VAL A 40 -15.84 -14.41 7.40
N LEU A 41 -14.98 -13.94 6.49
CA LEU A 41 -13.86 -14.71 5.95
C LEU A 41 -12.90 -15.10 7.07
N GLY A 42 -12.94 -16.36 7.50
CA GLY A 42 -12.11 -16.89 8.58
C GLY A 42 -12.58 -18.28 9.03
N ASP A 43 -12.15 -18.68 10.22
CA ASP A 43 -12.41 -20.01 10.78
C ASP A 43 -13.90 -20.26 11.08
N ASP A 44 -14.64 -19.18 11.33
CA ASP A 44 -16.09 -19.24 11.61
C ASP A 44 -16.96 -19.11 10.34
N PHE A 45 -16.39 -18.97 9.14
CA PHE A 45 -17.18 -18.77 7.92
C PHE A 45 -18.14 -19.94 7.68
N GLY A 46 -19.41 -19.66 7.39
CA GLY A 46 -20.44 -20.68 7.17
C GLY A 46 -20.97 -21.33 8.45
N MET A 47 -20.34 -21.08 9.61
CA MET A 47 -20.79 -21.64 10.88
C MET A 47 -22.02 -20.91 11.41
N ARG A 48 -22.94 -21.67 11.97
CA ARG A 48 -24.19 -21.15 12.53
C ARG A 48 -24.14 -21.03 14.04
N PHE A 49 -24.76 -19.99 14.55
CA PHE A 49 -24.84 -19.69 15.97
C PHE A 49 -26.16 -19.05 16.33
N PHE A 50 -26.58 -19.24 17.57
CA PHE A 50 -27.76 -18.59 18.11
C PHE A 50 -27.44 -17.17 18.55
N MET A 51 -28.28 -16.24 18.12
CA MET A 51 -28.22 -14.83 18.46
C MET A 51 -29.61 -14.34 18.82
N CYS A 52 -29.72 -13.46 19.80
CA CYS A 52 -31.02 -12.92 20.20
C CYS A 52 -31.67 -12.04 19.13
N GLU A 53 -33.00 -12.04 19.08
CA GLU A 53 -33.82 -11.18 18.23
C GLU A 53 -33.66 -9.68 18.53
N ASN A 54 -33.57 -9.30 19.81
CA ASN A 54 -33.59 -7.92 20.30
C ASN A 54 -32.18 -7.32 20.54
N TYR A 55 -31.12 -8.04 20.14
CA TYR A 55 -29.71 -7.64 20.40
C TYR A 55 -29.14 -6.63 19.39
N GLU A 56 -29.94 -6.11 18.45
CA GLU A 56 -29.51 -4.96 17.63
C GLU A 56 -29.28 -3.70 18.47
N TYR A 57 -29.81 -3.64 19.70
CA TYR A 57 -29.75 -2.47 20.58
C TYR A 57 -28.82 -2.58 21.80
N ASP A 58 -28.26 -3.76 22.11
CA ASP A 58 -27.29 -3.94 23.22
C ASP A 58 -26.23 -5.01 22.89
N PRO A 59 -25.11 -4.64 22.24
CA PRO A 59 -24.09 -5.60 21.83
C PRO A 59 -23.42 -6.24 23.08
N PRO A 60 -23.06 -7.55 23.03
CA PRO A 60 -22.44 -8.23 24.17
C PRO A 60 -21.22 -7.47 24.69
N LYS A 61 -21.22 -7.21 26.00
CA LYS A 61 -20.11 -6.51 26.64
C LYS A 61 -18.84 -7.31 26.44
N ARG A 62 -17.75 -6.62 26.05
CA ARG A 62 -16.40 -7.18 25.78
C ARG A 62 -15.81 -8.03 26.94
N ARG A 63 -16.44 -8.02 28.11
CA ARG A 63 -16.12 -8.85 29.27
C ARG A 63 -17.43 -9.35 29.87
N GLY A 64 -17.77 -10.61 29.60
CA GLY A 64 -18.95 -11.30 30.10
C GLY A 64 -18.88 -12.78 29.74
N LYS A 65 -19.61 -13.64 30.47
CA LYS A 65 -19.68 -15.09 30.22
C LYS A 65 -20.53 -15.43 28.99
N ASP A 66 -21.11 -14.43 28.33
CA ASP A 66 -22.06 -14.58 27.23
C ASP A 66 -21.31 -14.77 25.90
N ARG A 67 -20.75 -15.97 25.71
CA ARG A 67 -20.25 -16.40 24.41
C ARG A 67 -21.44 -16.67 23.48
N PRO A 68 -21.35 -16.36 22.17
CA PRO A 68 -22.31 -16.86 21.21
C PRO A 68 -22.42 -18.38 21.33
N LYS A 69 -23.65 -18.89 21.39
CA LYS A 69 -23.88 -20.33 21.43
C LYS A 69 -23.85 -20.86 20.01
N TRP A 70 -22.73 -21.44 19.62
CA TRP A 70 -22.54 -22.06 18.30
C TRP A 70 -23.37 -23.33 18.17
N LEU A 71 -24.01 -23.50 17.02
CA LEU A 71 -24.70 -24.73 16.63
C LEU A 71 -23.71 -25.71 16.01
N ASP A 72 -22.86 -25.20 15.11
CA ASP A 72 -21.83 -25.99 14.44
C ASP A 72 -20.55 -25.95 15.27
N THR A 73 -19.88 -27.10 15.44
CA THR A 73 -18.58 -27.20 16.15
C THR A 73 -17.39 -27.14 15.21
N GLU A 74 -17.61 -27.45 13.93
CA GLU A 74 -16.57 -27.48 12.90
C GLU A 74 -17.06 -26.82 11.63
N GLN A 75 -16.16 -26.10 10.97
CA GLN A 75 -16.40 -25.51 9.66
C GLN A 75 -16.37 -26.58 8.55
N SER A 76 -17.30 -26.48 7.60
CA SER A 76 -17.38 -27.40 6.46
C SER A 76 -16.11 -27.33 5.59
N GLN A 77 -15.75 -28.45 4.95
CA GLN A 77 -14.59 -28.48 4.05
C GLN A 77 -14.78 -27.56 2.82
N GLN A 78 -16.04 -27.37 2.39
CA GLN A 78 -16.35 -26.46 1.28
C GLN A 78 -16.09 -25.01 1.67
N ASP A 79 -16.52 -24.62 2.87
CA ASP A 79 -16.32 -23.28 3.43
C ASP A 79 -14.84 -22.98 3.67
N LYS A 80 -14.10 -23.93 4.25
CA LYS A 80 -12.63 -23.86 4.37
C LYS A 80 -11.98 -23.59 3.02
N GLY A 81 -12.31 -24.40 2.02
CA GLY A 81 -11.76 -24.25 0.67
C GLY A 81 -12.13 -22.94 0.00
N TRP A 82 -13.32 -22.40 0.27
CA TRP A 82 -13.76 -21.11 -0.24
C TRP A 82 -12.99 -19.95 0.41
N VAL A 83 -12.86 -19.94 1.75
CA VAL A 83 -12.09 -18.93 2.48
C VAL A 83 -10.62 -18.94 2.05
N GLU A 84 -10.00 -20.11 1.92
CA GLU A 84 -8.63 -20.24 1.46
C GLU A 84 -8.43 -19.71 0.05
N ARG A 85 -9.39 -19.99 -0.85
CA ARG A 85 -9.37 -19.48 -2.22
C ARG A 85 -9.44 -17.96 -2.21
N GLU A 86 -10.39 -17.38 -1.50
CA GLU A 86 -10.56 -15.92 -1.42
C GLU A 86 -9.31 -15.23 -0.84
N ALA A 87 -8.74 -15.82 0.22
CA ALA A 87 -7.49 -15.34 0.81
C ALA A 87 -6.31 -15.41 -0.18
N ARG A 88 -6.25 -16.44 -1.03
CA ARG A 88 -5.25 -16.56 -2.10
C ARG A 88 -5.41 -15.44 -3.13
N TRP A 89 -6.63 -15.21 -3.62
CA TRP A 89 -6.91 -14.12 -4.56
C TRP A 89 -6.55 -12.74 -3.99
N ALA A 90 -6.88 -12.49 -2.72
CA ALA A 90 -6.52 -11.25 -2.03
C ALA A 90 -5.00 -11.04 -1.97
N ARG A 91 -4.23 -12.10 -1.63
CA ARG A 91 -2.75 -12.05 -1.62
C ARG A 91 -2.18 -11.78 -3.00
N GLU A 92 -2.65 -12.48 -4.03
CA GLU A 92 -2.18 -12.28 -5.40
C GLU A 92 -2.46 -10.85 -5.90
N ARG A 93 -3.66 -10.34 -5.61
CA ARG A 93 -4.04 -8.97 -5.96
C ARG A 93 -3.12 -7.96 -5.27
N TRP A 94 -2.86 -8.16 -3.97
CA TRP A 94 -1.98 -7.29 -3.21
C TRP A 94 -0.53 -7.34 -3.74
N GLN A 95 -0.01 -8.53 -4.06
CA GLN A 95 1.30 -8.66 -4.69
C GLN A 95 1.40 -7.93 -6.04
N ARG A 96 0.36 -7.99 -6.87
CA ARG A 96 0.30 -7.23 -8.14
C ARG A 96 0.33 -5.73 -7.91
N MET A 97 -0.35 -5.23 -6.89
CA MET A 97 -0.33 -3.81 -6.51
C MET A 97 1.08 -3.39 -6.08
N LEU A 98 1.70 -4.10 -5.14
CA LEU A 98 3.07 -3.81 -4.69
C LEU A 98 4.08 -3.85 -5.84
N HIS A 99 3.93 -4.80 -6.76
CA HIS A 99 4.81 -4.90 -7.92
C HIS A 99 4.64 -3.71 -8.87
N LYS A 100 3.42 -3.19 -9.05
CA LYS A 100 3.16 -1.97 -9.83
C LYS A 100 3.77 -0.74 -9.15
N GLU A 101 3.53 -0.57 -7.85
CA GLU A 101 4.10 0.55 -7.07
C GLU A 101 5.62 0.56 -7.16
N ARG A 102 6.27 -0.59 -6.98
CA ARG A 102 7.73 -0.71 -7.11
C ARG A 102 8.23 -0.34 -8.51
N LYS A 103 7.49 -0.69 -9.56
CA LYS A 103 7.84 -0.31 -10.95
C LYS A 103 7.68 1.19 -11.17
N GLU A 104 6.62 1.80 -10.65
CA GLU A 104 6.39 3.24 -10.76
C GLU A 104 7.45 4.03 -9.99
N GLU A 105 7.81 3.59 -8.79
CA GLU A 105 8.90 4.19 -8.00
C GLU A 105 10.23 4.10 -8.75
N LYS A 106 10.54 2.95 -9.36
CA LYS A 106 11.75 2.80 -10.18
C LYS A 106 11.74 3.76 -11.38
N ARG A 107 10.62 3.87 -12.09
CA ARG A 107 10.47 4.81 -13.22
C ARG A 107 10.66 6.26 -12.78
N LYS A 108 10.11 6.63 -11.62
CA LYS A 108 10.28 7.98 -11.07
C LYS A 108 11.73 8.27 -10.72
N LYS A 109 12.43 7.31 -10.09
CA LYS A 109 13.86 7.43 -9.79
C LYS A 109 14.71 7.59 -11.05
N GLU A 110 14.41 6.82 -12.10
CA GLU A 110 15.08 6.93 -13.40
C GLU A 110 14.83 8.31 -14.04
N GLN A 111 13.61 8.81 -13.99
CA GLN A 111 13.28 10.16 -14.48
C GLN A 111 14.02 11.26 -13.71
N GLU A 112 14.05 11.17 -12.37
CA GLU A 112 14.78 12.10 -11.51
C GLU A 112 16.31 12.03 -11.72
N GLU A 113 16.84 10.84 -12.02
CA GLU A 113 18.26 10.68 -12.38
C GLU A 113 18.57 11.32 -13.73
N ILE A 114 17.73 11.11 -14.74
CA ILE A 114 17.87 11.75 -16.06
C ILE A 114 17.81 13.27 -15.91
N GLN A 115 16.84 13.80 -15.15
CA GLN A 115 16.73 15.22 -14.90
C GLN A 115 17.99 15.79 -14.23
N ARG A 116 18.49 15.12 -13.19
CA ARG A 116 19.74 15.53 -12.51
C ARG A 116 20.94 15.55 -13.45
N ARG A 117 21.05 14.57 -14.35
CA ARG A 117 22.12 14.54 -15.36
C ARG A 117 22.01 15.70 -16.34
N PHE A 118 20.81 16.05 -16.81
CA PHE A 118 20.60 17.22 -17.65
C PHE A 118 21.00 18.51 -16.94
N GLU A 119 20.59 18.70 -15.69
CA GLU A 119 20.96 19.87 -14.87
C GLU A 119 22.48 19.95 -14.59
N GLU A 120 23.16 18.80 -14.50
CA GLU A 120 24.62 18.76 -14.38
C GLU A 120 25.32 19.18 -15.67
N VAL A 121 24.88 18.65 -16.82
CA VAL A 121 25.41 19.03 -18.13
C VAL A 121 25.21 20.53 -18.38
N GLU A 122 24.03 21.08 -18.09
CA GLU A 122 23.76 22.51 -18.26
C GLU A 122 24.69 23.39 -17.40
N ARG A 123 24.96 22.96 -16.16
CA ARG A 123 25.92 23.65 -15.28
C ARG A 123 27.34 23.58 -15.83
N GLN A 124 27.78 22.43 -16.34
CA GLN A 124 29.11 22.28 -16.95
C GLN A 124 29.24 23.17 -18.19
N GLU A 125 28.24 23.17 -19.07
CA GLU A 125 28.21 24.03 -20.25
C GLU A 125 28.19 25.52 -19.88
N ALA A 126 27.51 25.91 -18.80
CA ALA A 126 27.53 27.29 -18.31
C ALA A 126 28.92 27.69 -17.80
N GLN A 127 29.59 26.82 -17.05
CA GLN A 127 30.97 27.03 -16.59
C GLN A 127 31.95 27.12 -17.76
N GLU A 128 31.82 26.27 -18.78
CA GLU A 128 32.68 26.32 -19.96
C GLU A 128 32.46 27.63 -20.75
N ARG A 129 31.20 28.06 -20.91
CA ARG A 129 30.87 29.34 -21.53
C ARG A 129 31.46 30.52 -20.77
N GLU A 130 31.46 30.47 -19.44
CA GLU A 130 32.06 31.49 -18.59
C GLU A 130 33.60 31.50 -18.71
N ALA A 131 34.23 30.32 -18.64
CA ALA A 131 35.66 30.17 -18.84
C ALA A 131 36.10 30.65 -20.24
N ASP A 132 35.30 30.41 -21.29
CA ASP A 132 35.59 30.93 -22.63
C ASP A 132 35.54 32.46 -22.68
N ARG A 133 34.54 33.07 -22.03
CA ARG A 133 34.45 34.53 -21.89
C ARG A 133 35.65 35.08 -21.13
N GLU A 134 36.09 34.41 -20.08
CA GLU A 134 37.28 34.81 -19.32
C GLU A 134 38.55 34.69 -20.15
N ARG A 135 38.75 33.59 -20.89
CA ARG A 135 39.88 33.44 -21.83
C ARG A 135 39.90 34.56 -22.87
N LYS A 136 38.75 34.96 -23.40
CA LYS A 136 38.63 36.09 -24.35
C LYS A 136 38.99 37.42 -23.69
N ARG A 137 38.54 37.67 -22.45
CA ARG A 137 38.91 38.86 -21.66
C ARG A 137 40.41 38.91 -21.40
N GLU A 138 41.01 37.79 -21.04
CA GLU A 138 42.44 37.68 -20.78
C GLU A 138 43.28 37.94 -22.04
N ARG A 139 42.89 37.38 -23.19
CA ARG A 139 43.53 37.69 -24.48
C ARG A 139 43.48 39.19 -24.76
N ALA A 140 42.32 39.82 -24.59
CA ALA A 140 42.17 41.27 -24.79
C ALA A 140 43.03 42.09 -23.83
N ARG A 141 43.18 41.67 -22.56
CA ARG A 141 44.08 42.31 -21.59
C ARG A 141 45.54 42.24 -22.04
N ARG A 142 46.01 41.05 -22.44
CA ARG A 142 47.38 40.85 -22.96
C ARG A 142 47.68 41.68 -24.20
N THR A 143 46.72 41.79 -25.14
CA THR A 143 46.87 42.64 -26.33
C THR A 143 47.03 44.12 -25.95
N LYS A 144 46.28 44.61 -24.94
CA LYS A 144 46.41 45.99 -24.45
C LYS A 144 47.77 46.25 -23.79
N GLU A 145 48.26 45.30 -23.00
CA GLU A 145 49.55 45.40 -22.29
C GLU A 145 50.75 45.37 -23.24
N ALA A 146 50.69 44.62 -24.34
CA ALA A 146 51.79 44.51 -25.31
C ALA A 146 52.11 45.81 -26.07
N GLY A 147 51.22 46.81 -26.03
CA GLY A 147 51.41 48.12 -26.65
C GLY A 147 51.46 48.12 -28.19
N PRO A 148 51.35 49.30 -28.83
CA PRO A 148 51.30 49.40 -30.30
C PRO A 148 52.61 48.99 -30.99
N GLU A 149 53.75 49.02 -30.27
CA GLU A 149 55.06 48.67 -30.82
C GLU A 149 55.20 47.16 -31.16
N ALA A 150 54.52 46.28 -30.43
CA ALA A 150 54.52 44.83 -30.69
C ALA A 150 53.64 44.44 -31.90
N ILE A 151 52.59 45.21 -32.18
CA ILE A 151 51.70 45.05 -33.34
C ILE A 151 52.41 45.50 -34.63
N ALA A 152 53.20 46.58 -34.57
CA ALA A 152 53.97 47.10 -35.70
C ALA A 152 55.09 46.15 -36.18
N LYS A 153 55.64 45.30 -35.30
CA LYS A 153 56.74 44.37 -35.63
C LYS A 153 56.27 42.98 -36.12
N GLY A 154 54.99 42.82 -36.48
CA GLY A 154 54.50 41.63 -37.19
C GLY A 154 54.69 40.29 -36.46
N LYS A 155 54.59 40.29 -35.12
CA LYS A 155 54.98 39.15 -34.25
C LYS A 155 53.83 38.26 -33.77
N TYR A 156 52.65 38.32 -34.37
CA TYR A 156 51.56 37.40 -34.03
C TYR A 156 51.21 36.50 -35.23
N PRO A 157 51.20 35.16 -35.05
CA PRO A 157 50.74 34.27 -36.11
C PRO A 157 49.23 34.45 -36.28
N TRP A 158 48.80 34.77 -37.50
CA TRP A 158 47.40 34.72 -37.86
C TRP A 158 46.90 33.28 -37.76
N CYS A 159 45.84 33.07 -36.98
CA CYS A 159 45.15 31.79 -36.94
C CYS A 159 44.35 31.65 -38.25
N THR A 160 44.61 30.58 -39.01
CA THR A 160 43.66 30.01 -39.97
C THR A 160 42.46 29.40 -39.25
#